data_AF-A0A7W1C434-F1
#
_entry.id   AF-A0A7W1C434-F1
#
_cell.length_a   1.000
_cell.length_b   1.000
_cell.length_c   1.000
_cell.angle_alpha   90.00
_cell.angle_beta   90.00
_cell.angle_gamma   90.00
#
_symmetry.space_group_name_H-M   'P 1'
#
loop_
_entity.id
_entity.type
_entity.pdbx_description
1 polymer ?
#
loop_
_entity_poly.entity_id
_entity_poly.type
_entity_poly.pdbx_seq_one_letter_code
_entity_poly.pdbx_strand_id
1 'polypeptide(L)'
;MTKSLTVRELFDRMKDSLELEDLLDGVGHDRKIESGEISSPGLVLAGYVERFVPNRLQALGETEISYLASLLPEERTRLLNQFFSFRVPAVFVTKDQPLPSGLKEGAQAVGVALFRTKLKTNEFYRRLKPFLETTFAPAATLHGSLADVFGVGLLVTGKSGIGKSECVLDLVERGHRLVADDIVMVTRRGNDVVIGRGHELQRGHMEIRGIGLINIPSIFGVKAVRQQKRIEVVLQLEEWNQSLLVDRTGLDTETADILGVELPKIRVPLNPGKNLTVIAEVIALNHLLKYSGVDAASAFNDRLIAHMARTADVEKYLQEDDE
;
A
#
# COMPACT_ATOMS: atom_id res chain seq x y z
N MET A 1 -0.31 5.64 -15.04
CA MET A 1 -0.27 4.59 -16.07
C MET A 1 -0.70 3.29 -15.43
N THR A 2 -1.75 2.65 -15.93
CA THR A 2 -2.18 1.33 -15.45
C THR A 2 -1.06 0.34 -15.76
N LYS A 3 -0.42 -0.23 -14.74
CA LYS A 3 0.59 -1.27 -14.95
C LYS A 3 -0.10 -2.44 -15.64
N SER A 4 0.30 -2.76 -16.86
CA SER A 4 -0.16 -3.98 -17.55
C SER A 4 0.85 -5.09 -17.29
N LEU A 5 0.39 -6.19 -16.72
CA LEU A 5 1.17 -7.42 -16.56
C LEU A 5 0.77 -8.38 -17.68
N THR A 6 1.73 -9.03 -18.34
CA THR A 6 1.44 -10.10 -19.30
C THR A 6 1.36 -11.45 -18.61
N VAL A 7 0.67 -12.42 -19.22
CA VAL A 7 0.63 -13.79 -18.71
C VAL A 7 2.04 -14.40 -18.68
N ARG A 8 2.88 -14.08 -19.66
CA ARG A 8 4.30 -14.47 -19.69
C ARG A 8 5.04 -14.00 -18.44
N GLU A 9 4.95 -12.72 -18.12
CA GLU A 9 5.63 -12.16 -16.94
C GLU A 9 5.11 -12.76 -15.63
N LEU A 10 3.81 -13.07 -15.54
CA LEU A 10 3.26 -13.80 -14.39
C LEU A 10 3.88 -15.19 -14.29
N PHE A 11 3.90 -15.94 -15.41
CA PHE A 11 4.47 -17.28 -15.46
C PHE A 11 5.95 -17.26 -15.07
N ASP A 12 6.77 -16.44 -15.73
CA ASP A 12 8.20 -16.38 -15.48
C ASP A 12 8.56 -16.02 -14.03
N ARG A 13 7.77 -15.14 -13.39
CA ARG A 13 8.02 -14.71 -12.00
C ARG A 13 7.48 -15.67 -10.95
N MET A 14 6.41 -16.41 -11.27
CA MET A 14 5.66 -17.19 -10.28
C MET A 14 5.69 -18.70 -10.53
N LYS A 15 6.26 -19.18 -11.64
CA LYS A 15 6.28 -20.61 -12.02
C LYS A 15 6.73 -21.51 -10.88
N ASP A 16 7.87 -21.23 -10.28
CA ASP A 16 8.44 -22.08 -9.23
C ASP A 16 7.64 -21.95 -7.92
N SER A 17 7.25 -20.73 -7.55
CA SER A 17 6.46 -20.48 -6.34
C SER A 17 5.06 -21.10 -6.41
N LEU A 18 4.47 -21.19 -7.59
CA LEU A 18 3.12 -21.72 -7.83
C LEU A 18 3.13 -23.14 -8.39
N GLU A 19 4.31 -23.74 -8.59
CA GLU A 19 4.47 -25.06 -9.20
C GLU A 19 3.69 -25.19 -10.53
N LEU A 20 3.82 -24.18 -11.39
CA LEU A 20 3.07 -24.09 -12.65
C LEU A 20 3.68 -24.96 -13.74
N GLU A 21 2.81 -25.73 -14.36
CA GLU A 21 3.03 -26.42 -15.62
C GLU A 21 2.20 -25.72 -16.71
N ASP A 22 2.85 -25.38 -17.81
CA ASP A 22 2.19 -24.87 -19.00
C ASP A 22 1.66 -26.03 -19.84
N LEU A 23 0.36 -26.06 -20.09
CA LEU A 23 -0.29 -27.15 -20.81
C LEU A 23 -0.40 -26.90 -22.32
N LEU A 24 -0.09 -25.69 -22.78
CA LEU A 24 -0.26 -25.25 -24.17
C LEU A 24 1.02 -24.67 -24.79
N ASP A 25 2.18 -24.93 -24.21
CA ASP A 25 3.51 -24.59 -24.75
C ASP A 25 3.62 -23.12 -25.21
N GLY A 26 3.19 -22.18 -24.36
CA GLY A 26 3.33 -20.74 -24.57
C GLY A 26 2.13 -20.05 -25.21
N VAL A 27 1.06 -20.78 -25.58
CA VAL A 27 -0.16 -20.17 -26.12
C VAL A 27 -0.79 -19.22 -25.08
N GLY A 28 -1.15 -18.02 -25.52
CA GLY A 28 -1.80 -17.01 -24.67
C GLY A 28 -0.88 -16.23 -23.73
N HIS A 29 0.45 -16.47 -23.77
CA HIS A 29 1.42 -15.79 -22.92
C HIS A 29 1.47 -14.26 -23.12
N ASP A 30 1.17 -13.79 -24.34
CA ASP A 30 1.21 -12.36 -24.66
C ASP A 30 -0.08 -11.61 -24.26
N ARG A 31 -1.08 -12.33 -23.73
CA ARG A 31 -2.31 -11.70 -23.23
C ARG A 31 -2.00 -10.82 -22.03
N LYS A 32 -2.70 -9.69 -21.97
CA LYS A 32 -2.61 -8.74 -20.86
C LYS A 32 -3.54 -9.15 -19.74
N ILE A 33 -3.05 -9.04 -18.51
CA ILE A 33 -3.79 -9.12 -17.27
C ILE A 33 -4.10 -7.67 -16.89
N GLU A 34 -5.39 -7.33 -16.89
CA GLU A 34 -5.87 -5.96 -16.60
C GLU A 34 -6.43 -5.83 -15.19
N SER A 35 -6.73 -6.95 -14.55
CA SER A 35 -7.25 -7.02 -13.18
C SER A 35 -6.27 -7.77 -12.28
N GLY A 36 -5.99 -7.20 -11.10
CA GLY A 36 -5.24 -7.86 -10.03
C GLY A 36 -6.06 -8.87 -9.23
N GLU A 37 -7.19 -9.33 -9.77
CA GLU A 37 -8.08 -10.28 -9.10
C GLU A 37 -8.14 -11.62 -9.83
N ILE A 38 -8.47 -12.64 -9.06
CA ILE A 38 -8.66 -14.01 -9.52
C ILE A 38 -9.97 -14.56 -8.94
N SER A 39 -10.70 -15.31 -9.75
CA SER A 39 -11.99 -15.89 -9.39
C SER A 39 -12.11 -17.36 -9.81
N SER A 40 -13.06 -18.06 -9.21
CA SER A 40 -13.48 -19.39 -9.67
C SER A 40 -14.82 -19.28 -10.41
N PRO A 41 -14.91 -19.76 -11.66
CA PRO A 41 -16.07 -19.52 -12.53
C PRO A 41 -17.20 -20.56 -12.35
N GLY A 42 -17.45 -21.08 -11.14
CA GLY A 42 -18.42 -22.16 -10.91
C GLY A 42 -19.82 -21.90 -11.50
N LEU A 43 -20.42 -20.74 -11.22
CA LEU A 43 -21.74 -20.37 -11.76
C LEU A 43 -21.73 -20.13 -13.28
N VAL A 44 -20.62 -19.65 -13.81
CA VAL A 44 -20.44 -19.38 -15.25
C VAL A 44 -20.37 -20.70 -16.01
N LEU A 45 -19.67 -21.69 -15.46
CA LEU A 45 -19.65 -23.05 -15.98
C LEU A 45 -21.02 -23.72 -15.88
N ALA A 46 -21.88 -23.30 -14.95
CA ALA A 46 -23.28 -23.73 -14.87
C ALA A 46 -24.25 -22.91 -15.77
N GLY A 47 -23.74 -21.94 -16.54
CA GLY A 47 -24.50 -21.14 -17.51
C GLY A 47 -24.98 -19.76 -17.03
N TYR A 48 -24.72 -19.37 -15.78
CA TYR A 48 -25.06 -18.04 -15.27
C TYR A 48 -23.93 -17.04 -15.51
N VAL A 49 -24.11 -16.14 -16.50
CA VAL A 49 -23.05 -15.23 -16.99
C VAL A 49 -23.27 -13.75 -16.66
N GLU A 50 -24.43 -13.35 -16.12
CA GLU A 50 -24.81 -11.94 -15.95
C GLU A 50 -23.81 -11.13 -15.12
N ARG A 51 -23.17 -11.77 -14.13
CA ARG A 51 -22.17 -11.14 -13.25
C ARG A 51 -20.75 -11.64 -13.50
N PHE A 52 -20.49 -12.23 -14.68
CA PHE A 52 -19.16 -12.71 -14.99
C PHE A 52 -18.21 -11.53 -15.26
N VAL A 53 -17.03 -11.58 -14.64
CA VAL A 53 -15.98 -10.57 -14.78
C VAL A 53 -14.80 -11.20 -15.54
N PRO A 54 -14.81 -11.18 -16.89
CA PRO A 54 -13.96 -12.03 -17.71
C PRO A 54 -12.50 -11.60 -17.73
N ASN A 55 -12.18 -10.35 -17.40
CA ASN A 55 -10.81 -9.84 -17.36
C ASN A 55 -10.00 -10.32 -16.13
N ARG A 56 -10.61 -11.08 -15.22
CA ARG A 56 -9.94 -11.73 -14.08
C ARG A 56 -9.28 -13.03 -14.49
N LEU A 57 -8.19 -13.38 -13.82
CA LEU A 57 -7.65 -14.74 -13.88
C LEU A 57 -8.69 -15.74 -13.36
N GLN A 58 -8.70 -16.96 -13.90
CA GLN A 58 -9.68 -17.98 -13.51
C GLN A 58 -8.99 -19.19 -12.90
N ALA A 59 -9.44 -19.63 -11.73
CA ALA A 59 -8.97 -20.86 -11.09
C ALA A 59 -10.09 -21.90 -11.05
N LEU A 60 -9.83 -23.06 -11.68
CA LEU A 60 -10.68 -24.24 -11.64
C LEU A 60 -10.17 -25.16 -10.52
N GLY A 61 -10.96 -25.23 -9.46
CA GLY A 61 -10.75 -26.17 -8.36
C GLY A 61 -11.43 -27.49 -8.61
N GLU A 62 -11.57 -28.27 -7.54
CA GLU A 62 -12.20 -29.59 -7.59
C GLU A 62 -13.69 -29.51 -7.93
N THR A 63 -14.38 -28.49 -7.43
CA THR A 63 -15.79 -28.26 -7.72
C THR A 63 -16.02 -28.01 -9.21
N GLU A 64 -15.23 -27.13 -9.84
CA GLU A 64 -15.38 -26.84 -11.27
C GLU A 64 -15.02 -28.04 -12.15
N ILE A 65 -13.90 -28.72 -11.85
CA ILE A 65 -13.43 -29.86 -12.64
C ILE A 65 -14.38 -31.06 -12.51
N SER A 66 -14.83 -31.39 -11.30
CA SER A 66 -15.79 -32.49 -11.08
C SER A 66 -17.14 -32.21 -11.74
N TYR A 67 -17.63 -30.97 -11.66
CA TYR A 67 -18.85 -30.56 -12.35
C TYR A 67 -18.71 -30.74 -13.87
N LEU A 68 -17.65 -30.21 -14.48
CA LEU A 68 -17.40 -30.39 -15.92
C LEU A 68 -17.25 -31.86 -16.32
N ALA A 69 -16.62 -32.68 -15.48
CA ALA A 69 -16.47 -34.11 -15.71
C ALA A 69 -17.81 -34.87 -15.65
N SER A 70 -18.78 -34.38 -14.87
CA SER A 70 -20.11 -34.99 -14.70
C SER A 70 -21.08 -34.76 -15.86
N LEU A 71 -20.81 -33.77 -16.71
CA LEU A 71 -21.69 -33.37 -17.81
C LEU A 71 -21.56 -34.30 -19.03
N LEU A 72 -22.65 -34.39 -19.80
CA LEU A 72 -22.61 -35.02 -21.12
C LEU A 72 -21.66 -34.26 -22.06
N PRO A 73 -20.99 -34.93 -23.02
CA PRO A 73 -20.00 -34.31 -23.89
C PRO A 73 -20.51 -33.07 -24.65
N GLU A 74 -21.76 -33.11 -25.14
CA GLU A 74 -22.38 -31.99 -25.87
C GLU A 74 -22.60 -30.77 -24.97
N GLU A 75 -23.13 -30.99 -23.76
CA GLU A 75 -23.36 -29.93 -22.77
C GLU A 75 -22.06 -29.32 -22.29
N ARG A 76 -21.05 -30.15 -21.98
CA ARG A 76 -19.70 -29.70 -21.61
C ARG A 76 -19.11 -28.83 -22.70
N THR A 77 -19.19 -29.26 -23.96
CA THR A 77 -18.66 -28.50 -25.11
C THR A 77 -19.36 -27.15 -25.24
N ARG A 78 -20.70 -27.12 -25.13
CA ARG A 78 -21.48 -25.88 -25.16
C ARG A 78 -21.06 -24.89 -24.07
N LEU A 79 -20.90 -25.36 -22.84
CA LEU A 79 -20.52 -24.52 -21.69
C LEU A 79 -19.07 -24.04 -21.76
N LEU A 80 -18.13 -24.89 -22.20
CA LEU A 80 -16.75 -24.47 -22.42
C LEU A 80 -16.63 -23.44 -23.55
N ASN A 81 -17.38 -23.61 -24.65
CA ASN A 81 -17.44 -22.62 -25.72
C ASN A 81 -18.01 -21.28 -25.22
N GLN A 82 -19.04 -21.31 -24.37
CA GLN A 82 -19.57 -20.11 -23.73
C GLN A 82 -18.52 -19.45 -22.83
N PHE A 83 -17.82 -20.22 -21.99
CA PHE A 83 -16.78 -19.72 -21.09
C PHE A 83 -15.61 -19.09 -21.85
N PHE A 84 -15.11 -19.75 -22.90
CA PHE A 84 -14.00 -19.25 -23.73
C PHE A 84 -14.42 -18.17 -24.74
N SER A 85 -15.73 -17.95 -24.95
CA SER A 85 -16.21 -16.80 -25.74
C SER A 85 -15.87 -15.46 -25.07
N PHE A 86 -15.66 -15.48 -23.76
CA PHE A 86 -15.21 -14.33 -23.00
C PHE A 86 -13.69 -14.17 -23.05
N ARG A 87 -13.21 -12.92 -22.94
CA ARG A 87 -11.77 -12.59 -22.98
C ARG A 87 -11.04 -12.88 -21.67
N VAL A 88 -11.01 -14.14 -21.26
CA VAL A 88 -10.22 -14.60 -20.11
C VAL A 88 -8.71 -14.48 -20.41
N PRO A 89 -7.89 -13.95 -19.49
CA PRO A 89 -6.44 -13.86 -19.70
C PRO A 89 -5.76 -15.22 -19.56
N ALA A 90 -6.01 -15.93 -18.46
CA ALA A 90 -5.45 -17.25 -18.21
C ALA A 90 -6.36 -18.07 -17.28
N VAL A 91 -6.28 -19.39 -17.43
CA VAL A 91 -7.00 -20.39 -16.63
C VAL A 91 -5.99 -21.26 -15.90
N PHE A 92 -6.23 -21.51 -14.61
CA PHE A 92 -5.39 -22.35 -13.75
C PHE A 92 -6.20 -23.53 -13.25
N VAL A 93 -5.70 -24.75 -13.43
CA VAL A 93 -6.27 -25.98 -12.87
C VAL A 93 -5.46 -26.36 -11.64
N THR A 94 -6.09 -26.38 -10.47
CA THR A 94 -5.40 -26.67 -9.20
C THR A 94 -5.42 -28.17 -8.86
N LYS A 95 -4.63 -28.58 -7.86
CA LYS A 95 -4.55 -29.96 -7.33
C LYS A 95 -4.14 -31.03 -8.34
N ASP A 96 -3.36 -30.68 -9.36
CA ASP A 96 -2.89 -31.60 -10.42
C ASP A 96 -4.03 -32.43 -11.06
N GLN A 97 -5.21 -31.83 -11.16
CA GLN A 97 -6.39 -32.56 -11.59
C GLN A 97 -6.33 -32.93 -13.08
N PRO A 98 -6.93 -34.07 -13.48
CA PRO A 98 -7.09 -34.41 -14.88
C PRO A 98 -8.01 -33.39 -15.57
N LEU A 99 -7.65 -32.99 -16.79
CA LEU A 99 -8.44 -32.03 -17.54
C LEU A 99 -9.67 -32.70 -18.16
N PRO A 100 -10.88 -32.13 -17.99
CA PRO A 100 -12.06 -32.55 -18.73
C PRO A 100 -11.85 -32.39 -20.25
N SER A 101 -12.42 -33.29 -21.04
CA SER A 101 -12.26 -33.21 -22.51
C SER A 101 -12.83 -31.91 -23.06
N GLY A 102 -12.15 -31.29 -24.02
CA GLY A 102 -12.55 -30.02 -24.61
C GLY A 102 -12.00 -28.79 -23.87
N LEU A 103 -11.52 -28.91 -22.63
CA LEU A 103 -10.97 -27.76 -21.90
C LEU A 103 -9.65 -27.28 -22.53
N LYS A 104 -8.75 -28.23 -22.84
CA LYS A 104 -7.46 -27.94 -23.46
C LYS A 104 -7.64 -27.40 -24.88
N GLU A 105 -8.47 -28.08 -25.67
CA GLU A 105 -8.76 -27.74 -27.06
C GLU A 105 -9.47 -26.38 -27.15
N GLY A 106 -10.44 -26.13 -26.27
CA GLY A 106 -11.16 -24.86 -26.20
C GLY A 106 -10.22 -23.69 -25.87
N ALA A 107 -9.37 -23.84 -24.85
CA ALA A 107 -8.38 -22.82 -24.49
C ALA A 107 -7.41 -22.54 -25.64
N GLN A 108 -6.90 -23.59 -26.30
CA GLN A 108 -5.98 -23.49 -27.42
C GLN A 108 -6.62 -22.76 -28.62
N ALA A 109 -7.88 -23.08 -28.95
CA ALA A 109 -8.58 -22.51 -30.09
C ALA A 109 -8.77 -20.98 -30.00
N VAL A 110 -8.96 -20.45 -28.78
CA VAL A 110 -9.12 -19.00 -28.55
C VAL A 110 -7.84 -18.32 -28.05
N GLY A 111 -6.74 -19.07 -27.95
CA GLY A 111 -5.44 -18.58 -27.50
C GLY A 111 -5.42 -18.12 -26.04
N VAL A 112 -6.17 -18.78 -25.15
CA VAL A 112 -6.16 -18.51 -23.70
C VAL A 112 -5.11 -19.40 -23.05
N ALA A 113 -4.25 -18.82 -22.21
CA ALA A 113 -3.23 -19.60 -21.50
C ALA A 113 -3.87 -20.54 -20.48
N LEU A 114 -3.36 -21.76 -20.41
CA LEU A 114 -3.88 -22.81 -19.55
C LEU A 114 -2.73 -23.44 -18.77
N PHE A 115 -2.79 -23.29 -17.45
CA PHE A 115 -1.78 -23.79 -16.54
C PHE A 115 -2.35 -24.83 -15.60
N ARG A 116 -1.50 -25.73 -15.13
CA ARG A 116 -1.79 -26.67 -14.04
C ARG A 116 -0.85 -26.44 -12.88
N THR A 117 -1.34 -26.63 -11.66
CA THR A 117 -0.54 -26.59 -10.44
C THR A 117 -0.88 -27.76 -9.53
N LYS A 118 0.13 -28.29 -8.84
CA LYS A 118 -0.03 -29.31 -7.80
C LYS A 118 -0.60 -28.75 -6.50
N LEU A 119 -0.59 -27.43 -6.34
CA LEU A 119 -1.06 -26.76 -5.13
C LEU A 119 -2.57 -26.94 -4.94
N LYS A 120 -2.98 -27.05 -3.67
CA LYS A 120 -4.40 -26.94 -3.29
C LYS A 120 -4.92 -25.54 -3.63
N THR A 121 -6.20 -25.42 -3.98
CA THR A 121 -6.83 -24.15 -4.37
C THR A 121 -6.55 -23.01 -3.38
N ASN A 122 -6.73 -23.23 -2.08
CA ASN A 122 -6.47 -22.20 -1.07
C ASN A 122 -4.99 -21.79 -1.01
N GLU A 123 -4.07 -22.75 -1.19
CA GLU A 123 -2.63 -22.48 -1.19
C GLU A 123 -2.22 -21.68 -2.43
N PHE A 124 -2.76 -22.04 -3.58
CA PHE A 124 -2.57 -21.30 -4.82
C PHE A 124 -3.03 -19.84 -4.68
N TYR A 125 -4.24 -19.61 -4.15
CA TYR A 125 -4.72 -18.25 -3.86
C TYR A 125 -3.82 -17.50 -2.87
N ARG A 126 -3.35 -18.17 -1.81
CA ARG A 126 -2.49 -17.57 -0.77
C ARG A 126 -1.15 -17.07 -1.35
N ARG A 127 -0.60 -17.76 -2.34
CA ARG A 127 0.66 -17.38 -3.00
C ARG A 127 0.46 -16.37 -4.13
N LEU A 128 -0.60 -16.50 -4.91
CA LEU A 128 -0.84 -15.63 -6.07
C LEU A 128 -1.41 -14.25 -5.68
N LYS A 129 -2.34 -14.19 -4.74
CA LYS A 129 -3.00 -12.91 -4.37
C LYS A 129 -2.02 -11.81 -3.96
N PRO A 130 -1.03 -12.05 -3.07
CA PRO A 130 -0.08 -10.99 -2.69
C PRO A 130 0.74 -10.45 -3.87
N PHE A 131 1.06 -11.30 -4.84
CA PHE A 131 1.75 -10.90 -6.07
C PHE A 131 0.89 -9.99 -6.94
N LEU A 132 -0.38 -10.36 -7.15
CA LEU A 132 -1.32 -9.54 -7.91
C LEU A 132 -1.60 -8.21 -7.20
N GLU A 133 -1.85 -8.24 -5.89
CA GLU A 133 -2.07 -7.05 -5.06
C GLU A 133 -0.89 -6.08 -5.16
N THR A 134 0.34 -6.58 -5.06
CA THR A 134 1.54 -5.74 -5.16
C THR A 134 1.75 -5.19 -6.58
N THR A 135 1.43 -5.99 -7.60
CA THR A 135 1.63 -5.61 -9.01
C THR A 135 0.64 -4.54 -9.46
N PHE A 136 -0.62 -4.69 -9.06
CA PHE A 136 -1.72 -3.80 -9.42
C PHE A 136 -2.04 -2.74 -8.35
N ALA A 137 -1.26 -2.68 -7.26
CA ALA A 137 -1.39 -1.68 -6.21
C ALA A 137 -1.42 -0.26 -6.81
N PRO A 138 -2.39 0.58 -6.43
CA PRO A 138 -2.37 2.01 -6.74
C PRO A 138 -1.03 2.62 -6.34
N ALA A 139 -0.45 3.41 -7.23
CA ALA A 139 0.88 3.97 -7.04
C ALA A 139 0.93 5.42 -7.51
N ALA A 140 1.71 6.22 -6.80
CA ALA A 140 2.00 7.60 -7.16
C ALA A 140 3.46 7.95 -6.82
N THR A 141 3.89 9.12 -7.27
CA THR A 141 5.18 9.71 -6.93
C THR A 141 4.94 11.01 -6.21
N LEU A 142 5.51 11.16 -5.02
CA LEU A 142 5.40 12.35 -4.19
C LEU A 142 6.76 13.06 -4.12
N HIS A 143 6.73 14.38 -4.01
CA HIS A 143 7.94 15.15 -3.72
C HIS A 143 8.09 15.34 -2.22
N GLY A 144 9.27 15.02 -1.68
CA GLY A 144 9.55 15.06 -0.26
C GLY A 144 10.63 14.06 0.13
N SER A 145 10.87 13.97 1.43
CA SER A 145 11.86 13.06 2.02
C SER A 145 11.16 12.14 3.01
N LEU A 146 11.43 10.84 2.96
CA LEU A 146 10.83 9.84 3.84
C LEU A 146 11.89 9.27 4.78
N ALA A 147 11.61 9.33 6.08
CA ALA A 147 12.49 8.82 7.13
C ALA A 147 11.75 7.82 8.05
N ASP A 148 12.51 6.89 8.63
CA ASP A 148 12.08 5.97 9.70
C ASP A 148 12.61 6.52 11.03
N VAL A 149 11.74 7.21 11.78
CA VAL A 149 12.07 7.90 13.03
C VAL A 149 11.45 7.13 14.19
N PHE A 150 12.26 6.52 15.05
CA PHE A 150 11.79 5.61 16.13
C PHE A 150 10.82 4.51 15.68
N GLY A 151 10.89 4.08 14.41
CA GLY A 151 9.94 3.10 13.89
C GLY A 151 8.64 3.72 13.34
N VAL A 152 8.52 5.05 13.26
CA VAL A 152 7.42 5.76 12.58
C VAL A 152 7.90 6.24 11.22
N GLY A 153 7.12 5.99 10.16
CA GLY A 153 7.43 6.55 8.84
C GLY A 153 6.94 7.99 8.71
N LEU A 154 7.89 8.92 8.67
CA LEU A 154 7.64 10.35 8.59
C LEU A 154 7.93 10.85 7.17
N LEU A 155 6.88 11.26 6.45
CA LEU A 155 7.01 11.91 5.13
C LEU A 155 7.14 13.42 5.33
N VAL A 156 8.35 13.94 5.13
CA VAL A 156 8.67 15.37 5.20
C VAL A 156 8.41 16.02 3.85
N THR A 157 7.49 16.98 3.82
CA THR A 157 7.03 17.72 2.64
C THR A 157 7.21 19.22 2.83
N GLY A 158 7.11 19.99 1.75
CA GLY A 158 7.29 21.44 1.78
C GLY A 158 7.96 21.95 0.51
N LYS A 159 8.03 23.28 0.36
CA LYS A 159 8.60 23.95 -0.83
C LYS A 159 10.04 23.48 -1.11
N SER A 160 10.52 23.63 -2.35
CA SER A 160 11.91 23.33 -2.68
C SER A 160 12.86 24.26 -1.90
N GLY A 161 13.99 23.72 -1.42
CA GLY A 161 14.97 24.49 -0.64
C GLY A 161 14.55 24.84 0.79
N ILE A 162 13.39 24.37 1.26
CA ILE A 162 12.90 24.65 2.62
C ILE A 162 13.67 23.89 3.73
N GLY A 163 14.61 23.00 3.41
CA GLY A 163 15.34 22.23 4.43
C GLY A 163 14.85 20.80 4.66
N LYS A 164 14.15 20.17 3.70
CA LYS A 164 13.66 18.79 3.83
C LYS A 164 14.80 17.77 3.96
N SER A 165 15.75 17.83 3.04
CA SER A 165 16.90 16.93 2.99
C SER A 165 17.81 17.13 4.19
N GLU A 166 18.04 18.38 4.60
CA GLU A 166 18.81 18.76 5.78
C GLU A 166 18.18 18.23 7.08
N CYS A 167 16.86 18.37 7.24
CA CYS A 167 16.14 17.78 8.37
C CYS A 167 16.30 16.25 8.43
N VAL A 168 16.21 15.56 7.29
CA VAL A 168 16.39 14.10 7.24
C VAL A 168 17.84 13.69 7.45
N LEU A 169 18.81 14.47 6.99
CA LEU A 169 20.23 14.23 7.23
C LEU A 169 20.56 14.30 8.73
N ASP A 170 20.06 15.33 9.42
CA ASP A 170 20.21 15.47 10.87
C ASP A 170 19.57 14.29 11.62
N LEU A 171 18.40 13.81 11.16
CA LEU A 171 17.76 12.62 11.71
C LEU A 171 18.66 11.38 11.53
N VAL A 172 19.26 11.22 10.36
CA VAL A 172 20.19 10.11 10.10
C VAL A 172 21.42 10.16 10.99
N GLU A 173 22.00 11.34 11.20
CA GLU A 173 23.12 11.53 12.12
C GLU A 173 22.77 11.09 13.56
N ARG A 174 21.53 11.32 13.98
CA ARG A 174 20.98 10.87 15.27
C ARG A 174 20.59 9.40 15.34
N GLY A 175 20.83 8.63 14.27
CA GLY A 175 20.62 7.18 14.23
C GLY A 175 19.29 6.73 13.64
N HIS A 176 18.48 7.66 13.10
CA HIS A 176 17.30 7.33 12.30
C HIS A 176 17.70 6.88 10.89
N ARG A 177 16.73 6.49 10.06
CA ARG A 177 17.02 5.90 8.75
C ARG A 177 16.37 6.66 7.61
N LEU A 178 17.16 6.97 6.59
CA LEU A 178 16.66 7.48 5.32
C LEU A 178 15.95 6.35 4.55
N VAL A 179 14.76 6.63 4.03
CA VAL A 179 14.04 5.73 3.13
C VAL A 179 14.09 6.24 1.69
N ALA A 180 13.88 7.54 1.50
CA ALA A 180 13.90 8.22 0.21
C ALA A 180 14.15 9.71 0.42
N ASP A 181 14.82 10.36 -0.53
CA ASP A 181 14.98 11.82 -0.57
C ASP A 181 14.54 12.35 -1.93
N ASP A 182 14.00 13.58 -1.93
CA ASP A 182 13.40 14.30 -3.07
C ASP A 182 12.17 13.63 -3.71
N ILE A 183 12.30 12.39 -4.19
CA ILE A 183 11.26 11.63 -4.87
C ILE A 183 10.90 10.37 -4.08
N VAL A 184 9.67 10.32 -3.58
CA VAL A 184 9.11 9.17 -2.86
C VAL A 184 8.11 8.44 -3.74
N MET A 185 8.43 7.21 -4.12
CA MET A 185 7.46 6.33 -4.78
C MET A 185 6.55 5.72 -3.71
N VAL A 186 5.25 5.98 -3.81
CA VAL A 186 4.24 5.45 -2.89
C VAL A 186 3.35 4.42 -3.54
N THR A 187 2.98 3.39 -2.79
CA THR A 187 2.01 2.37 -3.20
C THR A 187 1.03 2.10 -2.06
N ARG A 188 -0.26 1.97 -2.38
CA ARG A 188 -1.27 1.55 -1.41
C ARG A 188 -1.33 0.02 -1.34
N ARG A 189 -1.23 -0.53 -0.14
CA ARG A 189 -1.45 -1.95 0.16
C ARG A 189 -2.70 -2.09 1.03
N GLY A 190 -3.56 -3.05 0.70
CA GLY A 190 -4.87 -3.15 1.34
C GLY A 190 -5.66 -1.85 1.21
N ASN A 191 -6.36 -1.48 2.29
CA ASN A 191 -7.25 -0.31 2.29
C ASN A 191 -6.64 0.91 2.98
N ASP A 192 -5.69 0.73 3.91
CA ASP A 192 -5.28 1.75 4.89
C ASP A 192 -3.75 1.89 5.02
N VAL A 193 -2.97 1.14 4.23
CA VAL A 193 -1.51 1.15 4.34
C VAL A 193 -0.89 1.79 3.10
N VAL A 194 -0.20 2.91 3.30
CA VAL A 194 0.65 3.54 2.28
C VAL A 194 2.10 3.16 2.56
N ILE A 195 2.76 2.52 1.58
CA ILE A 195 4.19 2.20 1.65
C ILE A 195 4.95 3.15 0.73
N GLY A 196 5.95 3.84 1.28
CA GLY A 196 6.90 4.67 0.53
C GLY A 196 8.27 4.01 0.38
N ARG A 197 8.94 4.30 -0.73
CA ARG A 197 10.29 3.85 -1.05
C ARG A 197 11.00 4.84 -1.99
N GLY A 198 12.33 4.82 -1.98
CA GLY A 198 13.14 5.60 -2.94
C GLY A 198 13.17 4.96 -4.33
N HIS A 199 13.48 5.77 -5.35
CA HIS A 199 13.76 5.27 -6.70
C HIS A 199 15.03 4.41 -6.71
N GLU A 200 15.10 3.36 -7.55
CA GLU A 200 16.18 2.37 -7.50
C GLU A 200 17.58 2.98 -7.67
N LEU A 201 17.70 3.97 -8.56
CA LEU A 201 18.93 4.70 -8.83
C LEU A 201 19.32 5.71 -7.73
N GLN A 202 18.35 6.19 -6.94
CA GLN A 202 18.57 7.18 -5.88
C GLN A 202 18.69 6.53 -4.49
N ARG A 203 18.67 5.19 -4.41
CA ARG A 203 18.72 4.47 -3.13
C ARG A 203 19.92 4.90 -2.30
N GLY A 204 19.64 5.52 -1.15
CA GLY A 204 20.66 5.98 -0.20
C GLY A 204 21.49 7.18 -0.65
N HIS A 205 21.15 7.82 -1.78
CA HIS A 205 21.78 9.06 -2.20
C HIS A 205 20.93 10.25 -1.77
N MET A 206 21.58 11.38 -1.50
CA MET A 206 20.94 12.63 -1.10
C MET A 206 21.73 13.79 -1.68
N GLU A 207 21.05 14.81 -2.21
CA GLU A 207 21.69 16.04 -2.67
C GLU A 207 21.60 17.10 -1.56
N ILE A 208 22.74 17.62 -1.14
CA ILE A 208 22.80 18.72 -0.16
C ILE A 208 23.37 19.97 -0.82
N ARG A 209 22.65 21.09 -0.70
CA ARG A 209 23.08 22.36 -1.28
C ARG A 209 24.41 22.80 -0.67
N GLY A 210 25.36 23.18 -1.52
CA GLY A 210 26.71 23.60 -1.09
C GLY A 210 27.68 22.44 -0.84
N ILE A 211 27.20 21.19 -0.78
CA ILE A 211 28.05 20.00 -0.64
C ILE A 211 28.03 19.16 -1.92
N GLY A 212 26.85 18.97 -2.52
CA GLY A 212 26.63 18.11 -3.67
C GLY A 212 25.96 16.78 -3.30
N LEU A 213 26.06 15.79 -4.20
CA LEU A 213 25.48 14.46 -4.02
C LEU A 213 26.32 13.62 -3.04
N ILE A 214 25.68 13.10 -1.99
CA ILE A 214 26.33 12.24 -0.99
C ILE A 214 25.69 10.85 -0.97
N ASN A 215 26.47 9.86 -0.54
CA ASN A 215 26.00 8.49 -0.31
C ASN A 215 25.86 8.23 1.20
N ILE A 216 24.63 8.12 1.67
CA ILE A 216 24.29 7.95 3.09
C ILE A 216 24.82 6.62 3.65
N PRO A 217 24.65 5.45 3.01
CA PRO A 217 25.24 4.19 3.48
C PRO A 217 26.76 4.22 3.63
N SER A 218 27.48 4.91 2.74
CA SER A 218 28.95 5.01 2.81
C SER A 218 29.42 5.87 3.99
N ILE A 219 28.67 6.90 4.35
CA ILE A 219 29.04 7.84 5.42
C ILE A 219 28.57 7.31 6.80
N PHE A 220 27.32 6.87 6.92
CA PHE A 220 26.66 6.54 8.19
C PHE A 220 26.45 5.03 8.40
N GLY A 221 26.86 4.21 7.43
CA GLY A 221 26.73 2.76 7.44
C GLY A 221 25.38 2.25 6.96
N VAL A 222 25.30 0.94 6.69
CA VAL A 222 24.09 0.28 6.17
C VAL A 222 22.85 0.43 7.06
N LYS A 223 23.04 0.68 8.36
CA LYS A 223 21.95 0.90 9.32
C LYS A 223 21.19 2.21 9.11
N ALA A 224 21.80 3.18 8.42
CA ALA A 224 21.28 4.53 8.18
C ALA A 224 20.24 4.61 7.06
N VAL A 225 19.97 3.49 6.37
CA VAL A 225 19.00 3.43 5.28
C VAL A 225 17.99 2.31 5.48
N ARG A 226 16.81 2.46 4.86
CA ARG A 226 15.77 1.45 4.82
C ARG A 226 15.13 1.41 3.43
N GLN A 227 14.87 0.20 2.91
CA GLN A 227 14.40 0.04 1.52
C GLN A 227 12.98 0.56 1.29
N GLN A 228 12.12 0.39 2.29
CA GLN A 228 10.73 0.86 2.25
C GLN A 228 10.21 1.05 3.67
N LYS A 229 9.22 1.92 3.83
CA LYS A 229 8.58 2.20 5.11
C LYS A 229 7.11 2.57 4.92
N ARG A 230 6.25 2.13 5.84
CA ARG A 230 4.85 2.61 5.91
C ARG A 230 4.88 4.10 6.25
N ILE A 231 4.16 4.92 5.49
CA ILE A 231 3.98 6.34 5.84
C ILE A 231 2.86 6.41 6.87
N GLU A 232 3.17 7.00 8.02
CA GLU A 232 2.28 7.08 9.18
C GLU A 232 1.97 8.52 9.55
N VAL A 233 2.89 9.46 9.29
CA VAL A 233 2.69 10.89 9.54
C VAL A 233 3.27 11.71 8.39
N VAL A 234 2.55 12.74 7.96
CA VAL A 234 3.02 13.76 7.01
C VAL A 234 3.45 14.99 7.78
N LEU A 235 4.75 15.29 7.78
CA LEU A 235 5.31 16.53 8.31
C LEU A 235 5.41 17.55 7.16
N GLN A 236 4.62 18.62 7.20
CA GLN A 236 4.71 19.70 6.23
C GLN A 236 5.52 20.87 6.81
N LEU A 237 6.68 21.13 6.22
CA LEU A 237 7.47 22.31 6.51
C LEU A 237 6.89 23.52 5.77
N GLU A 238 6.69 24.62 6.48
CA GLU A 238 6.16 25.87 5.95
C GLU A 238 7.08 27.05 6.29
N GLU A 239 7.12 28.04 5.40
CA GLU A 239 7.80 29.31 5.70
C GLU A 239 7.07 30.00 6.84
N TRP A 240 7.83 30.54 7.81
CA TRP A 240 7.21 31.31 8.88
C TRP A 240 6.51 32.54 8.32
N ASN A 241 5.22 32.67 8.64
CA ASN A 241 4.45 33.86 8.34
C ASN A 241 3.79 34.35 9.64
N GLN A 242 4.10 35.60 10.03
CA GLN A 242 3.56 36.25 11.21
C GLN A 242 2.02 36.39 11.17
N SER A 243 1.41 36.38 9.98
CA SER A 243 -0.03 36.51 9.81
C SER A 243 -0.80 35.18 9.90
N LEU A 244 -0.09 34.03 9.93
CA LEU A 244 -0.74 32.74 10.13
C LEU A 244 -1.00 32.54 11.63
N LEU A 245 -2.28 32.53 12.01
CA LEU A 245 -2.72 32.00 13.29
C LEU A 245 -2.38 30.50 13.30
N VAL A 246 -1.19 30.15 13.80
CA VAL A 246 -0.83 28.75 14.05
C VAL A 246 -1.71 28.27 15.21
N ASP A 247 -2.50 27.22 14.99
CA ASP A 247 -3.26 26.58 16.05
C ASP A 247 -2.30 26.11 17.17
N ARG A 248 -2.55 26.59 18.38
CA ARG A 248 -1.68 26.37 19.56
C ARG A 248 -2.19 25.25 20.45
N THR A 249 -3.36 24.69 20.13
CA THR A 249 -4.06 23.76 21.02
C THR A 249 -3.68 22.30 20.74
N GLY A 250 -3.31 21.98 19.50
CA GLY A 250 -3.04 20.60 19.08
C GLY A 250 -4.29 19.71 19.09
N LEU A 251 -5.48 20.33 19.15
CA LEU A 251 -6.78 19.65 19.18
C LEU A 251 -7.28 19.36 17.77
N ASP A 252 -6.99 20.23 16.79
CA ASP A 252 -7.33 19.98 15.39
C ASP A 252 -6.35 18.99 14.76
N THR A 253 -6.88 17.86 14.31
CA THR A 253 -6.11 16.86 13.55
C THR A 253 -6.27 17.12 12.07
N GLU A 254 -5.30 17.79 11.46
CA GLU A 254 -5.23 17.86 10.00
C GLU A 254 -4.86 16.49 9.42
N THR A 255 -5.40 16.18 8.25
CA THR A 255 -5.06 14.97 7.49
C THR A 255 -4.56 15.30 6.09
N ALA A 256 -3.82 14.37 5.51
CA ALA A 256 -3.40 14.38 4.12
C ALA A 256 -3.90 13.11 3.43
N ASP A 257 -4.54 13.24 2.26
CA ASP A 257 -4.88 12.10 1.41
C ASP A 257 -3.67 11.67 0.59
N ILE A 258 -3.28 10.40 0.74
CA ILE A 258 -2.32 9.75 -0.15
C ILE A 258 -2.94 8.46 -0.68
N LEU A 259 -3.29 8.46 -1.97
CA LEU A 259 -3.90 7.31 -2.66
C LEU A 259 -5.24 6.88 -2.01
N GLY A 260 -6.04 7.81 -1.48
CA GLY A 260 -7.29 7.50 -0.79
C GLY A 260 -7.13 7.07 0.66
N VAL A 261 -5.95 7.22 1.25
CA VAL A 261 -5.67 6.96 2.67
C VAL A 261 -5.42 8.28 3.37
N GLU A 262 -6.23 8.59 4.38
CA GLU A 262 -6.03 9.76 5.23
C GLU A 262 -4.94 9.50 6.27
N LEU A 263 -3.88 10.29 6.24
CA LEU A 263 -2.77 10.23 7.18
C LEU A 263 -2.70 11.51 8.02
N PRO A 264 -2.38 11.42 9.33
CA PRO A 264 -2.13 12.58 10.16
C PRO A 264 -1.11 13.52 9.53
N LYS A 265 -1.45 14.80 9.48
CA LYS A 265 -0.62 15.85 8.89
C LYS A 265 -0.32 16.90 9.95
N ILE A 266 0.97 17.23 10.09
CA ILE A 266 1.44 18.23 11.06
C ILE A 266 2.23 19.29 10.30
N ARG A 267 1.83 20.55 10.44
CA ARG A 267 2.53 21.70 9.87
C ARG A 267 3.52 22.24 10.87
N VAL A 268 4.77 22.41 10.44
CA VAL A 268 5.82 22.99 11.27
C VAL A 268 6.40 24.20 10.54
N PRO A 269 6.18 25.41 11.07
CA PRO A 269 6.73 26.59 10.45
C PRO A 269 8.21 26.76 10.84
N LEU A 270 9.01 27.17 9.87
CA LEU A 270 10.44 27.38 10.00
C LEU A 270 10.76 28.71 10.66
N ASN A 271 11.05 28.68 11.96
CA ASN A 271 11.52 29.86 12.69
C ASN A 271 13.04 29.75 12.87
N PRO A 272 13.79 30.83 12.66
CA PRO A 272 15.21 30.86 13.02
C PRO A 272 15.41 30.41 14.47
N GLY A 273 16.35 29.47 14.68
CA GLY A 273 16.67 28.91 16.00
C GLY A 273 15.84 27.70 16.44
N LYS A 274 14.79 27.29 15.70
CA LYS A 274 14.12 26.01 15.96
C LYS A 274 14.94 24.86 15.41
N ASN A 275 15.12 23.80 16.22
CA ASN A 275 15.69 22.54 15.75
C ASN A 275 14.57 21.66 15.18
N LEU A 276 14.47 21.58 13.86
CA LEU A 276 13.43 20.79 13.16
C LEU A 276 13.53 19.30 13.47
N THR A 277 14.75 18.81 13.64
CA THR A 277 15.04 17.42 13.93
C THR A 277 14.43 16.98 15.26
N VAL A 278 14.56 17.80 16.31
CA VAL A 278 13.91 17.57 17.60
C VAL A 278 12.38 17.57 17.46
N ILE A 279 11.83 18.51 16.68
CA ILE A 279 10.38 18.58 16.45
C ILE A 279 9.89 17.32 15.72
N ALA A 280 10.61 16.86 14.70
CA ALA A 280 10.30 15.63 13.97
C ALA A 280 10.34 14.40 14.87
N GLU A 281 11.32 14.30 15.78
CA GLU A 281 11.41 13.26 16.80
C GLU A 281 10.21 13.28 17.76
N VAL A 282 9.84 14.47 18.26
CA VAL A 282 8.67 14.65 19.14
C VAL A 282 7.38 14.28 18.42
N ILE A 283 7.24 14.61 17.13
CA ILE A 283 6.09 14.22 16.31
C ILE A 283 5.98 12.69 16.23
N ALA A 284 7.08 12.00 15.95
CA ALA A 284 7.11 10.53 15.91
C ALA A 284 6.73 9.91 17.26
N LEU A 285 7.30 10.42 18.36
CA LEU A 285 6.97 9.96 19.71
C LEU A 285 5.51 10.23 20.10
N ASN A 286 4.98 11.40 19.75
CA ASN A 286 3.58 11.74 20.00
C ASN A 286 2.63 10.84 19.19
N HIS A 287 3.00 10.49 17.95
CA HIS A 287 2.26 9.51 17.16
C HIS A 287 2.23 8.14 17.84
N LEU A 288 3.37 7.66 18.37
CA LEU A 288 3.42 6.41 19.14
C LEU A 288 2.58 6.48 20.43
N LEU A 289 2.58 7.63 21.13
CA LEU A 289 1.73 7.84 22.31
C LEU A 289 0.24 7.76 21.96
N LYS A 290 -0.20 8.46 20.91
CA LYS A 290 -1.60 8.39 20.44
C LYS A 290 -1.97 6.96 20.03
N TYR A 291 -1.08 6.26 19.34
CA TYR A 291 -1.29 4.85 18.98
C TYR A 291 -1.40 3.93 20.21
N SER A 292 -0.69 4.23 21.29
CA SER A 292 -0.81 3.53 22.57
C SER A 292 -2.05 3.90 23.39
N GLY A 293 -2.90 4.80 22.90
CA GLY A 293 -4.12 5.27 23.55
C GLY A 293 -3.95 6.49 24.46
N VAL A 294 -2.80 7.15 24.42
CA VAL A 294 -2.51 8.34 25.23
C VAL A 294 -2.57 9.59 24.36
N ASP A 295 -3.60 10.44 24.56
CA ASP A 295 -3.68 11.78 23.95
C ASP A 295 -3.44 12.86 25.02
N ALA A 296 -2.25 13.46 25.01
CA ALA A 296 -1.85 14.47 25.98
C ALA A 296 -2.66 15.78 25.86
N ALA A 297 -3.07 16.15 24.65
CA ALA A 297 -3.87 17.36 24.42
C ALA A 297 -5.28 17.17 24.96
N SER A 298 -5.91 16.03 24.65
CA SER A 298 -7.22 15.65 25.23
C SER A 298 -7.14 15.60 26.75
N ALA A 299 -6.14 14.91 27.31
CA ALA A 299 -5.99 14.78 28.76
C ALA A 299 -5.74 16.12 29.47
N PHE A 300 -5.07 17.07 28.80
CA PHE A 300 -4.89 18.41 29.35
C PHE A 300 -6.16 19.26 29.24
N ASN A 301 -6.88 19.17 28.13
CA ASN A 301 -8.17 19.82 27.94
C ASN A 301 -9.19 19.33 28.98
N ASP A 302 -9.28 18.03 29.23
CA ASP A 302 -10.14 17.45 30.25
C ASP A 302 -9.81 17.98 31.65
N ARG A 303 -8.52 18.16 31.96
CA ARG A 303 -8.08 18.76 33.24
C ARG A 303 -8.45 20.23 33.34
N LEU A 304 -8.32 21.00 32.26
CA LEU A 304 -8.72 22.41 32.22
C LEU A 304 -10.22 22.55 32.42
N ILE A 305 -11.02 21.77 31.71
CA ILE A 305 -12.49 21.74 31.85
C ILE A 305 -12.87 21.39 33.29
N ALA A 306 -12.24 20.35 33.87
CA ALA A 306 -12.48 19.96 35.25
C ALA A 306 -12.10 21.05 36.27
N HIS A 307 -11.03 21.81 36.01
CA HIS A 307 -10.63 22.92 36.85
C HIS A 307 -11.62 24.09 36.76
N MET A 308 -12.03 24.46 35.55
CA MET A 308 -13.02 25.52 35.33
C MET A 308 -14.38 25.20 35.94
N ALA A 309 -14.83 23.95 35.84
CA ALA A 309 -16.07 23.48 36.48
C ALA A 309 -16.01 23.63 38.00
N ARG A 310 -14.90 23.23 38.64
CA ARG A 310 -14.71 23.40 40.09
C ARG A 310 -14.69 24.86 40.52
N THR A 311 -14.06 25.75 39.74
CA THR A 311 -14.04 27.19 40.06
C THR A 311 -15.44 27.80 39.96
N ALA A 312 -16.22 27.41 38.95
CA ALA A 312 -17.61 27.86 38.80
C ALA A 312 -18.52 27.37 39.95
N ASP A 313 -18.33 26.13 40.42
CA ASP A 313 -19.06 25.59 41.58
C ASP A 313 -18.71 26.33 42.89
N VAL A 314 -17.43 26.71 43.07
CA VAL A 314 -16.98 27.49 44.24
C VAL A 314 -17.52 28.92 44.20
N GLU A 315 -17.51 29.58 43.03
CA GLU A 315 -18.11 30.91 42.88
C GLU A 315 -19.63 30.89 43.13
N LYS A 316 -20.32 29.84 42.68
CA LYS A 316 -21.75 29.66 42.91
C LYS A 316 -22.07 29.42 44.39
N TYR A 317 -21.29 28.57 45.07
CA TYR A 317 -21.40 28.35 46.51
C TYR A 317 -21.19 29.66 47.31
N LEU A 318 -20.17 30.46 46.95
CA LEU A 318 -19.88 31.73 47.62
C LEU A 318 -20.95 32.83 47.36
N GLN A 319 -21.69 32.76 46.26
CA GLN A 319 -22.83 33.66 45.99
C GLN A 319 -24.11 33.24 46.73
N GLU A 320 -24.23 31.96 47.11
CA GLU A 320 -25.35 31.44 47.91
C GLU A 320 -25.10 31.58 49.43
N ASP A 321 -23.87 31.91 49.85
CA ASP A 321 -23.43 32.10 51.25
C ASP A 321 -23.60 33.56 51.77
N ASP A 322 -24.29 34.44 51.02
CA ASP A 322 -24.71 35.77 51.50
C ASP A 322 -26.03 35.65 52.32
N GLU A 323 -25.95 35.14 53.56
CA GLU A 323 -26.94 35.35 54.65
C GLU A 323 -26.34 36.16 55.81
#